data_AF-A0A0M9EM71-F1
#
_entry.id   AF-A0A0M9EM71-F1
#
_cell.length_a   1.000
_cell.length_b   1.000
_cell.length_c   1.000
_cell.angle_alpha   90.00
_cell.angle_beta   90.00
_cell.angle_gamma   90.00
#
_symmetry.space_group_name_H-M   'P 1'
#
loop_
_entity.id
_entity.type
_entity.pdbx_description
1 polymer ?
#
loop_
_entity_poly.entity_id
_entity_poly.type
_entity_poly.pdbx_seq_one_letter_code
_entity_poly.pdbx_strand_id
1 'polypeptide(L)'
;MLNPQAQTDRLVCLTENVIEEKKKKFRGIVKVPIEDLVFAPDFTPWDYNISAAKVSRLERIFKNEGCNRSEPSNFILGTISEHILSEALDLSKLTTADLQSRKDPPMLYLPRFQYIRCANGRSRANALSATPQLGSWWTVELYTDLSAEAFDIITENYMNEGEIIRYMEFILELWVELMGSKEALDYVDPEDVREFQLRVPGVSQLDFHHLSTLVTSGNAFKRMTDGDLRRELVVRMKSIKYLIPSLHTLQKDFKYLRPCTDTIIRLFAHNRNSYVTAQSLAFDAFSSKTLLGPDVLFFEKLKCLYLFVMGDMVGITGEWPLLEFGEMPHECVRLPRSWYRLAHEARRLGFHSDEITRLVSEDPDEQVLL
;
A
#
# COMPACT_ATOMS: atom_id res chain seq x y z
N MET A 1 -15.98 7.36 -23.49
CA MET A 1 -15.46 5.97 -23.50
C MET A 1 -13.95 6.03 -23.41
N LEU A 2 -13.36 5.60 -22.29
CA LEU A 2 -11.91 5.52 -22.12
C LEU A 2 -11.50 4.06 -22.33
N ASN A 3 -10.70 3.81 -23.36
CA ASN A 3 -10.18 2.50 -23.74
C ASN A 3 -9.39 1.88 -22.55
N PRO A 4 -9.69 0.64 -22.09
CA PRO A 4 -8.96 -0.02 -20.98
C PRO A 4 -7.47 -0.23 -21.25
N GLN A 5 -7.10 -0.43 -22.52
CA GLN A 5 -5.71 -0.42 -22.97
C GLN A 5 -5.12 0.97 -22.79
N ALA A 6 -5.84 2.02 -23.19
CA ALA A 6 -5.41 3.40 -22.96
C ALA A 6 -5.35 3.79 -21.48
N GLN A 7 -6.15 3.17 -20.58
CA GLN A 7 -6.02 3.37 -19.14
C GLN A 7 -4.79 2.68 -18.56
N THR A 8 -4.47 1.48 -19.04
CA THR A 8 -3.24 0.75 -18.66
C THR A 8 -2.00 1.46 -19.22
N ASP A 9 -2.02 1.87 -20.48
CA ASP A 9 -0.96 2.64 -21.13
C ASP A 9 -0.81 4.01 -20.46
N ARG A 10 -1.91 4.62 -20.00
CA ARG A 10 -1.89 5.86 -19.22
C ARG A 10 -1.29 5.66 -17.83
N LEU A 11 -1.59 4.58 -17.13
CA LEU A 11 -0.97 4.24 -15.83
C LEU A 11 0.52 3.94 -15.98
N VAL A 12 0.92 3.22 -17.03
CA VAL A 12 2.32 2.97 -17.36
C VAL A 12 3.03 4.28 -17.70
N CYS A 13 2.45 5.11 -18.57
CA CYS A 13 2.98 6.43 -18.94
C CYS A 13 3.06 7.38 -17.74
N LEU A 14 2.05 7.40 -16.86
CA LEU A 14 2.08 8.16 -15.60
C LEU A 14 3.22 7.68 -14.70
N THR A 15 3.42 6.37 -14.58
CA THR A 15 4.51 5.80 -13.78
C THR A 15 5.89 6.12 -14.37
N GLU A 16 6.03 6.03 -15.69
CA GLU A 16 7.25 6.41 -16.42
C GLU A 16 7.56 7.91 -16.28
N ASN A 17 6.55 8.77 -16.41
CA ASN A 17 6.69 10.21 -16.22
C ASN A 17 7.16 10.55 -14.79
N VAL A 18 6.59 9.89 -13.79
CA VAL A 18 7.03 10.05 -12.39
C VAL A 18 8.46 9.56 -12.20
N ILE A 19 8.85 8.44 -12.81
CA ILE A 19 10.23 7.94 -12.76
C ILE A 19 11.21 8.94 -13.38
N GLU A 20 10.91 9.46 -14.57
CA GLU A 20 11.75 10.46 -15.24
C GLU A 20 11.81 11.78 -14.46
N GLU A 21 10.68 12.20 -13.89
CA GLU A 21 10.63 13.38 -13.02
C GLU A 21 11.48 13.18 -11.76
N LYS A 22 11.38 12.03 -11.09
CA LYS A 22 12.25 11.67 -9.95
C LYS A 22 13.72 11.74 -10.35
N LYS A 23 14.12 11.12 -11.47
CA LYS A 23 15.51 11.16 -11.95
C LYS A 23 16.00 12.60 -12.18
N LYS A 24 15.17 13.45 -12.79
CA LYS A 24 15.53 14.83 -13.14
C LYS A 24 15.57 15.77 -11.93
N LYS A 25 14.65 15.58 -10.99
CA LYS A 25 14.45 16.46 -9.82
C LYS A 25 15.18 15.99 -8.57
N PHE A 26 15.77 14.80 -8.60
CA PHE A 26 16.64 14.32 -7.53
C PHE A 26 17.83 15.29 -7.34
N ARG A 27 18.14 15.59 -6.08
CA ARG A 27 19.26 16.46 -5.70
C ARG A 27 20.29 15.76 -4.83
N GLY A 28 19.87 14.80 -4.00
CA GLY A 28 20.80 14.05 -3.17
C GLY A 28 20.16 13.42 -1.95
N ILE A 29 21.00 12.89 -1.07
CA ILE A 29 20.60 12.33 0.22
C ILE A 29 21.19 13.22 1.31
N VAL A 30 20.35 13.68 2.23
CA VAL A 30 20.73 14.64 3.28
C VAL A 30 20.19 14.22 4.63
N LYS A 31 20.80 14.71 5.71
CA LYS A 31 20.22 14.65 7.07
C LYS A 31 19.47 15.96 7.30
N VAL A 32 18.26 15.87 7.84
CA VAL A 32 17.44 17.05 8.14
C VAL A 32 16.87 16.93 9.54
N PRO A 33 16.86 18.00 10.36
CA PRO A 33 16.11 18.03 11.60
C PRO A 33 14.65 17.65 11.37
N ILE A 34 14.07 16.81 12.24
CA ILE A 34 12.66 16.39 12.08
C ILE A 34 11.69 17.57 12.22
N GLU A 35 12.11 18.64 12.89
CA GLU A 35 11.40 19.89 13.07
C GLU A 35 11.20 20.68 11.77
N ASP A 36 12.07 20.47 10.79
CA ASP A 36 11.98 21.12 9.49
C ASP A 36 11.24 20.25 8.44
N LEU A 37 10.63 19.15 8.89
CA LEU A 37 9.86 18.24 8.03
C LEU A 37 8.36 18.40 8.25
N VAL A 38 7.64 18.57 7.15
CA VAL A 38 6.17 18.54 7.12
C VAL A 38 5.71 17.42 6.19
N PHE A 39 4.63 16.74 6.55
CA PHE A 39 4.28 15.47 5.91
C PHE A 39 2.95 15.55 5.18
N ALA A 40 2.83 14.89 4.03
CA ALA A 40 1.55 14.64 3.38
C ALA A 40 0.61 13.83 4.31
N PRO A 41 -0.73 13.93 4.18
CA PRO A 41 -1.52 14.74 3.22
C PRO A 41 -1.47 16.26 3.44
N ASP A 42 -1.40 16.64 4.70
CA ASP A 42 -1.85 17.93 5.20
C ASP A 42 -0.69 18.91 5.43
N PHE A 43 0.54 18.46 5.15
CA PHE A 43 1.79 19.21 5.35
C PHE A 43 1.89 19.78 6.76
N THR A 44 1.49 18.95 7.73
CA THR A 44 1.62 19.19 9.16
C THR A 44 2.83 18.47 9.75
N PRO A 45 3.30 18.89 10.94
CA PRO A 45 4.39 18.23 11.67
C PRO A 45 4.09 16.75 12.00
N TRP A 46 5.09 16.08 12.57
CA TRP A 46 5.05 14.63 12.82
C TRP A 46 4.03 14.19 13.87
N ASP A 47 3.61 15.08 14.77
CA ASP A 47 2.72 14.81 15.90
C ASP A 47 1.22 14.88 15.55
N TYR A 48 0.89 15.25 14.31
CA TYR A 48 -0.48 15.46 13.87
C TYR A 48 -1.03 14.32 12.99
N ASN A 49 -2.32 14.02 13.14
CA ASN A 49 -3.08 13.05 12.33
C ASN A 49 -2.34 11.71 12.11
N ILE A 50 -2.03 11.02 13.21
CA ILE A 50 -1.19 9.82 13.18
C ILE A 50 -1.71 8.66 14.04
N SER A 51 -1.53 7.44 13.52
CA SER A 51 -1.87 6.21 14.25
C SER A 51 -0.92 5.97 15.43
N ALA A 52 -1.44 6.08 16.65
CA ALA A 52 -0.70 5.82 17.89
C ALA A 52 -0.12 4.40 17.95
N ALA A 53 -0.81 3.40 17.41
CA ALA A 53 -0.36 2.01 17.37
C ALA A 53 0.88 1.83 16.48
N LYS A 54 0.90 2.47 15.30
CA LYS A 54 2.04 2.42 14.38
C LYS A 54 3.27 3.09 14.98
N VAL A 55 3.09 4.23 15.66
CA VAL A 55 4.16 4.94 16.38
C VAL A 55 4.70 4.07 17.51
N SER A 56 3.84 3.52 18.36
CA SER A 56 4.24 2.65 19.49
C SER A 56 5.06 1.44 19.03
N ARG A 57 4.68 0.81 17.91
CA ARG A 57 5.46 -0.29 17.31
C ARG A 57 6.87 0.17 16.90
N LEU A 58 6.98 1.32 16.23
CA LEU A 58 8.26 1.86 15.78
C LEU A 58 9.14 2.29 16.95
N GLU A 59 8.57 2.88 18.00
CA GLU A 59 9.31 3.20 19.22
C GLU A 59 9.95 1.96 19.85
N ARG A 60 9.22 0.84 19.91
CA ARG A 60 9.77 -0.42 20.42
C ARG A 60 10.92 -0.94 19.56
N ILE A 61 10.80 -0.85 18.24
CA ILE A 61 11.89 -1.21 17.31
C ILE A 61 13.09 -0.30 17.54
N PHE A 62 12.89 1.01 17.64
CA PHE A 62 13.97 1.98 17.85
C PHE A 62 14.70 1.76 19.17
N LYS A 63 13.98 1.39 20.24
CA LYS A 63 14.57 1.07 21.55
C LYS A 63 15.40 -0.22 21.52
N ASN A 64 15.00 -1.22 20.74
CA ASN A 64 15.64 -2.53 20.72
C ASN A 64 16.78 -2.64 19.70
N GLU A 65 16.57 -2.10 18.50
CA GLU A 65 17.41 -2.33 17.31
C GLU A 65 18.03 -1.03 16.77
N GLY A 66 17.59 0.12 17.29
CA GLY A 66 17.90 1.44 16.72
C GLY A 66 16.98 1.80 15.55
N CYS A 67 17.22 2.97 14.94
CA CYS A 67 16.37 3.55 13.90
C CYS A 67 16.92 3.39 12.46
N ASN A 68 18.05 2.70 12.29
CA ASN A 68 18.70 2.33 11.02
C ASN A 68 18.51 3.35 9.87
N ARG A 69 18.99 4.59 10.08
CA ARG A 69 18.80 5.72 9.15
C ARG A 69 19.66 5.67 7.89
N SER A 70 20.58 4.71 7.80
CA SER A 70 21.44 4.50 6.63
C SER A 70 20.82 3.54 5.61
N GLU A 71 19.79 2.81 6.01
CA GLU A 71 19.06 1.88 5.17
C GLU A 71 18.12 2.63 4.20
N PRO A 72 18.26 2.48 2.88
CA PRO A 72 17.44 3.19 1.90
C PRO A 72 15.93 3.03 2.07
N SER A 73 15.46 1.87 2.52
CA SER A 73 14.03 1.64 2.80
C SER A 73 13.47 2.48 3.97
N ASN A 74 14.36 3.07 4.78
CA ASN A 74 14.00 3.97 5.87
C ASN A 74 14.11 5.45 5.50
N PHE A 75 14.57 5.81 4.30
CA PHE A 75 14.68 7.21 3.90
C PHE A 75 13.30 7.86 3.78
N ILE A 76 13.26 9.15 4.07
CA ILE A 76 12.08 9.99 3.85
C ILE A 76 12.22 10.65 2.49
N LEU A 77 11.23 10.51 1.62
CA LEU A 77 11.20 11.25 0.37
C LEU A 77 10.64 12.64 0.63
N GLY A 78 11.41 13.67 0.30
CA GLY A 78 11.05 15.07 0.51
C GLY A 78 11.24 15.92 -0.74
N THR A 79 10.35 16.89 -0.95
CA THR A 79 10.49 17.94 -1.98
C THR A 79 10.56 19.32 -1.35
N ILE A 80 11.37 20.19 -1.95
CA ILE A 80 11.52 21.59 -1.58
C ILE A 80 11.62 22.45 -2.84
N SER A 81 11.40 23.77 -2.77
CA SER A 81 11.65 24.62 -3.93
C SER A 81 13.15 24.81 -4.19
N GLU A 82 13.55 24.93 -5.45
CA GLU A 82 14.95 25.15 -5.83
C GLU A 82 15.51 26.44 -5.17
N HIS A 83 14.68 27.47 -5.03
CA HIS A 83 15.05 28.72 -4.36
C HIS A 83 15.43 28.49 -2.88
N ILE A 84 14.59 27.77 -2.13
CA ILE A 84 14.86 27.51 -0.71
C ILE A 84 16.05 26.55 -0.58
N LEU A 85 16.21 25.58 -1.49
CA LEU A 85 17.40 24.73 -1.50
C LEU A 85 18.69 25.55 -1.65
N SER A 86 18.70 26.56 -2.53
CA SER A 86 19.86 27.45 -2.68
C SER A 86 20.20 28.15 -1.37
N GLU A 87 19.21 28.73 -0.70
CA GLU A 87 19.43 29.38 0.61
C GLU A 87 19.90 28.40 1.69
N ALA A 88 19.35 27.19 1.69
CA ALA A 88 19.71 26.14 2.63
C ALA A 88 21.15 25.64 2.42
N LEU A 89 21.60 25.54 1.16
CA LEU A 89 22.97 25.20 0.80
C LEU A 89 23.94 26.27 1.30
N ASP A 90 23.64 27.55 1.07
CA ASP A 90 24.45 28.67 1.55
C ASP A 90 24.54 28.70 3.08
N LEU A 91 23.40 28.52 3.76
CA LEU A 91 23.33 28.45 5.23
C LEU A 91 24.17 27.29 5.78
N SER A 92 24.10 26.14 5.11
CA SER A 92 24.78 24.90 5.52
C SER A 92 26.24 24.84 5.05
N LYS A 93 26.70 25.81 4.25
CA LYS A 93 28.01 25.82 3.58
C LYS A 93 28.25 24.56 2.75
N LEU A 94 27.23 24.12 2.03
CA LEU A 94 27.24 22.94 1.17
C LEU A 94 27.12 23.34 -0.30
N THR A 95 27.58 22.47 -1.17
CA THR A 95 27.32 22.54 -2.61
C THR A 95 26.34 21.43 -3.02
N THR A 96 25.76 21.57 -4.21
CA THR A 96 24.91 20.51 -4.80
C THR A 96 25.66 19.19 -4.98
N ALA A 97 26.96 19.24 -5.24
CA ALA A 97 27.79 18.04 -5.39
C ALA A 97 27.94 17.27 -4.06
N ASP A 98 27.98 17.99 -2.94
CA ASP A 98 28.10 17.38 -1.61
C ASP A 98 26.88 16.53 -1.26
N LEU A 99 25.69 16.91 -1.75
CA LEU A 99 24.45 16.17 -1.50
C LEU A 99 24.42 14.80 -2.20
N GLN A 100 25.21 14.62 -3.26
CA GLN A 100 25.25 13.38 -4.03
C GLN A 100 26.24 12.33 -3.44
N SER A 101 26.97 12.70 -2.39
CA SER A 101 27.91 11.80 -1.71
C SER A 101 27.18 10.72 -0.89
N ARG A 102 27.27 9.45 -1.33
CA ARG A 102 26.56 8.33 -0.70
C ARG A 102 27.18 7.80 0.60
N LYS A 103 28.43 8.16 0.92
CA LYS A 103 29.15 7.51 2.03
C LYS A 103 28.77 8.07 3.39
N ASP A 104 28.46 9.37 3.47
CA ASP A 104 27.89 10.01 4.65
C ASP A 104 27.08 11.25 4.24
N PRO A 105 25.74 11.21 4.36
CA PRO A 105 24.89 12.35 4.01
C PRO A 105 25.18 13.60 4.88
N PRO A 106 25.29 14.80 4.29
CA PRO A 106 25.53 16.04 5.04
C PRO A 106 24.25 16.50 5.77
N MET A 107 24.40 17.27 6.84
CA MET A 107 23.28 17.94 7.51
C MET A 107 22.88 19.19 6.73
N LEU A 108 21.63 19.26 6.30
CA LEU A 108 21.04 20.40 5.62
C LEU A 108 20.16 21.17 6.61
N TYR A 109 20.54 22.41 6.90
CA TYR A 109 19.76 23.33 7.71
C TYR A 109 18.92 24.23 6.82
N LEU A 110 17.66 24.43 7.19
CA LEU A 110 16.72 25.24 6.43
C LEU A 110 16.64 26.66 6.98
N PRO A 111 16.35 27.67 6.13
CA PRO A 111 16.00 28.99 6.58
C PRO A 111 14.78 28.95 7.52
N ARG A 112 14.67 29.93 8.43
CA ARG A 112 13.59 29.94 9.43
C ARG A 112 12.22 29.92 8.74
N PHE A 113 11.32 29.11 9.28
CA PHE A 113 9.94 28.94 8.81
C PHE A 113 9.83 28.33 7.40
N GLN A 114 10.88 27.68 6.92
CA GLN A 114 10.85 26.86 5.71
C GLN A 114 10.85 25.38 6.07
N TYR A 115 10.23 24.57 5.23
CA TYR A 115 10.03 23.14 5.50
C TYR A 115 10.21 22.30 4.24
N ILE A 116 10.64 21.06 4.41
CA ILE A 116 10.62 20.04 3.35
C ILE A 116 9.28 19.30 3.41
N ARG A 117 8.60 19.25 2.27
CA ARG A 117 7.33 18.53 2.11
C ARG A 117 7.62 17.05 1.84
N CYS A 118 7.22 16.20 2.77
CA CYS A 118 7.57 14.78 2.79
C CYS A 118 6.40 13.89 2.37
N ALA A 119 6.65 12.95 1.47
CA ALA A 119 5.64 12.00 0.98
C ALA A 119 5.42 10.82 1.95
N ASN A 120 6.39 10.52 2.82
CA ASN A 120 6.35 9.38 3.72
C ASN A 120 7.06 9.68 5.06
N GLY A 121 7.05 8.71 5.97
CA GLY A 121 7.90 8.74 7.17
C GLY A 121 7.38 9.50 8.38
N ARG A 122 6.16 10.05 8.35
CA ARG A 122 5.54 10.74 9.51
C ARG A 122 5.64 9.92 10.81
N SER A 123 5.30 8.64 10.77
CA SER A 123 5.36 7.76 11.95
C SER A 123 6.77 7.50 12.46
N ARG A 124 7.77 7.55 11.59
CA ARG A 124 9.18 7.39 11.98
C ARG A 124 9.69 8.66 12.67
N ALA A 125 9.38 9.84 12.12
CA ALA A 125 9.70 11.12 12.75
C ALA A 125 9.03 11.25 14.13
N ASN A 126 7.77 10.82 14.26
CA ASN A 126 7.07 10.83 15.54
C ASN A 126 7.68 9.86 16.56
N ALA A 127 7.88 8.59 16.19
CA ALA A 127 8.53 7.62 17.07
C ALA A 127 9.94 8.05 17.49
N LEU A 128 10.64 8.81 16.64
CA LEU A 128 11.93 9.37 16.97
C LEU A 128 11.83 10.50 18.01
N SER A 129 10.80 11.33 17.95
CA SER A 129 10.57 12.39 18.96
C SER A 129 10.41 11.82 20.37
N ALA A 130 9.86 10.61 20.50
CA ALA A 130 9.77 9.85 21.75
C ALA A 130 11.08 9.12 22.14
N THR A 131 12.13 9.22 21.32
CA THR A 131 13.42 8.54 21.54
C THR A 131 14.61 9.52 21.36
N PRO A 132 14.73 10.57 22.21
CA PRO A 132 15.69 11.67 22.01
C PRO A 132 17.15 11.24 21.99
N GLN A 133 17.49 10.13 22.65
CA GLN A 133 18.84 9.58 22.70
C GLN A 133 19.38 9.15 21.33
N LEU A 134 18.50 8.96 20.33
CA LEU A 134 18.89 8.61 18.97
C LEU A 134 19.15 9.84 18.09
N GLY A 135 18.98 11.07 18.61
CA GLY A 135 19.08 12.34 17.88
C GLY A 135 17.77 12.77 17.21
N SER A 136 17.66 14.04 16.81
CA SER A 136 16.44 14.68 16.30
C SER A 136 16.44 14.93 14.79
N TRP A 137 17.10 14.07 14.02
CA TRP A 137 17.20 14.21 12.56
C TRP A 137 16.83 12.91 11.83
N TRP A 138 16.51 13.03 10.54
CA TRP A 138 16.25 11.90 9.66
C TRP A 138 16.96 12.02 8.31
N THR A 139 17.21 10.88 7.65
CA THR A 139 17.79 10.84 6.30
C THR A 139 16.71 11.06 5.25
N VAL A 140 16.86 12.09 4.45
CA VAL A 140 15.90 12.52 3.42
C VAL A 140 16.49 12.31 2.04
N GLU A 141 15.77 11.62 1.18
CA GLU A 141 15.95 11.60 -0.27
C GLU A 141 15.32 12.89 -0.83
N LEU A 142 16.16 13.86 -1.21
CA LEU A 142 15.74 15.22 -1.50
C LEU A 142 15.54 15.45 -3.00
N TYR A 143 14.39 16.02 -3.33
CA TYR A 143 13.99 16.45 -4.66
C TYR A 143 13.67 17.95 -4.67
N THR A 144 13.78 18.60 -5.83
CA THR A 144 13.30 19.98 -6.00
C THR A 144 12.07 20.07 -6.89
N ASP A 145 11.10 20.86 -6.44
CA ASP A 145 9.92 21.26 -7.20
C ASP A 145 9.15 20.10 -7.86
N LEU A 146 9.01 18.94 -7.20
CA LEU A 146 8.17 17.85 -7.71
C LEU A 146 6.76 18.37 -8.05
N SER A 147 6.24 17.97 -9.21
CA SER A 147 4.88 18.30 -9.61
C SER A 147 3.90 17.73 -8.59
N ALA A 148 2.77 18.42 -8.38
CA ALA A 148 1.74 17.95 -7.45
C ALA A 148 1.28 16.54 -7.82
N GLU A 149 1.06 16.28 -9.11
CA GLU A 149 0.69 14.95 -9.63
C GLU A 149 1.73 13.88 -9.29
N ALA A 150 3.02 14.13 -9.53
CA ALA A 150 4.06 13.17 -9.19
C ALA A 150 4.19 12.96 -7.68
N PHE A 151 4.11 14.04 -6.90
CA PHE A 151 4.18 13.97 -5.45
C PHE A 151 3.01 13.17 -4.86
N ASP A 152 1.81 13.34 -5.39
CA ASP A 152 0.61 12.62 -4.99
C ASP A 152 0.72 11.12 -5.27
N ILE A 153 1.13 10.75 -6.49
CA ILE A 153 1.36 9.35 -6.89
C ILE A 153 2.45 8.71 -6.03
N ILE A 154 3.54 9.42 -5.78
CA ILE A 154 4.63 8.95 -4.91
C ILE A 154 4.11 8.70 -3.50
N THR A 155 3.33 9.64 -2.95
CA THR A 155 2.74 9.52 -1.61
C THR A 155 1.82 8.30 -1.53
N GLU A 156 0.95 8.09 -2.53
CA GLU A 156 0.07 6.91 -2.61
C GLU A 156 0.89 5.61 -2.58
N ASN A 157 1.98 5.53 -3.35
CA ASN A 157 2.85 4.35 -3.38
C ASN A 157 3.48 4.06 -2.00
N TYR A 158 3.99 5.09 -1.31
CA TYR A 158 4.58 4.93 0.02
C TYR A 158 3.55 4.62 1.11
N MET A 159 2.31 5.09 0.97
CA MET A 159 1.21 4.73 1.88
C MET A 159 0.82 3.25 1.73
N ASN A 160 0.93 2.71 0.51
CA ASN A 160 0.61 1.33 0.18
C ASN A 160 1.78 0.34 0.41
N GLU A 161 3.01 0.81 0.66
CA GLU A 161 4.17 -0.06 0.90
C GLU A 161 3.93 -1.11 2.00
N GLY A 162 3.19 -0.75 3.06
CA GLY A 162 2.89 -1.71 4.13
C GLY A 162 2.02 -2.89 3.69
N GLU A 163 1.09 -2.65 2.76
CA GLU A 163 0.19 -3.68 2.22
C GLU A 163 0.92 -4.52 1.17
N ILE A 164 1.76 -3.87 0.34
CA ILE A 164 2.62 -4.55 -0.64
C ILE A 164 3.62 -5.46 0.08
N ILE A 165 4.30 -4.97 1.13
CA ILE A 165 5.25 -5.76 1.93
C ILE A 165 4.53 -6.97 2.54
N ARG A 166 3.35 -6.79 3.12
CA ARG A 166 2.54 -7.89 3.68
C ARG A 166 2.19 -8.94 2.64
N TYR A 167 1.82 -8.52 1.43
CA TYR A 167 1.53 -9.45 0.34
C TYR A 167 2.80 -10.18 -0.13
N MET A 168 3.94 -9.49 -0.19
CA MET A 168 5.24 -10.09 -0.53
C MET A 168 5.69 -11.12 0.52
N GLU A 169 5.51 -10.80 1.80
CA GLU A 169 5.71 -11.73 2.92
C GLU A 169 4.82 -12.96 2.75
N PHE A 170 3.54 -12.77 2.42
CA PHE A 170 2.60 -13.85 2.15
C PHE A 170 3.00 -14.75 0.97
N ILE A 171 3.48 -14.16 -0.15
CA ILE A 171 4.03 -14.93 -1.27
C ILE A 171 5.20 -15.80 -0.77
N LEU A 172 6.16 -15.19 -0.08
CA LEU A 172 7.34 -15.89 0.41
C LEU A 172 6.98 -17.02 1.38
N GLU A 173 6.11 -16.74 2.36
CA GLU A 173 5.65 -17.71 3.35
C GLU A 173 4.98 -18.92 2.69
N LEU A 174 4.13 -18.71 1.69
CA LEU A 174 3.53 -19.80 0.93
C LEU A 174 4.58 -20.64 0.21
N TRP A 175 5.53 -20.00 -0.48
CA TRP A 175 6.54 -20.76 -1.23
C TRP A 175 7.48 -21.52 -0.29
N VAL A 176 7.77 -20.97 0.88
CA VAL A 176 8.50 -21.69 1.95
C VAL A 176 7.67 -22.86 2.50
N GLU A 177 6.37 -22.70 2.73
CA GLU A 177 5.48 -23.79 3.15
C GLU A 177 5.46 -24.90 2.08
N LEU A 178 5.26 -24.53 0.81
CA LEU A 178 5.17 -25.46 -0.31
C LEU A 178 6.49 -26.21 -0.55
N MET A 179 7.63 -25.52 -0.44
CA MET A 179 8.97 -26.10 -0.63
C MET A 179 9.54 -26.72 0.65
N GLY A 180 8.93 -26.45 1.80
CA GLY A 180 9.26 -27.01 3.12
C GLY A 180 10.45 -26.36 3.83
N SER A 181 11.20 -25.51 3.14
CA SER A 181 12.34 -24.78 3.70
C SER A 181 12.67 -23.57 2.81
N LYS A 182 13.47 -22.64 3.36
CA LYS A 182 13.95 -21.49 2.57
C LYS A 182 15.03 -21.90 1.57
N GLU A 183 15.85 -22.88 1.94
CA GLU A 183 16.94 -23.41 1.11
C GLU A 183 16.38 -24.10 -0.14
N ALA A 184 15.23 -24.77 -0.02
CA ALA A 184 14.57 -25.41 -1.15
C ALA A 184 13.97 -24.42 -2.17
N LEU A 185 13.92 -23.12 -1.88
CA LEU A 185 13.50 -22.10 -2.85
C LEU A 185 14.46 -22.01 -4.05
N ASP A 186 15.73 -22.42 -3.88
CA ASP A 186 16.71 -22.45 -4.97
C ASP A 186 16.31 -23.39 -6.12
N TYR A 187 15.36 -24.30 -5.90
CA TYR A 187 14.83 -25.17 -6.95
C TYR A 187 13.70 -24.54 -7.78
N VAL A 188 13.16 -23.40 -7.35
CA VAL A 188 11.99 -22.77 -7.98
C VAL A 188 12.43 -21.88 -9.13
N ASP A 189 11.88 -22.15 -10.31
CA ASP A 189 12.06 -21.31 -11.50
C ASP A 189 10.84 -20.43 -11.80
N PRO A 190 11.00 -19.33 -12.55
CA PRO A 190 9.88 -18.51 -12.96
C PRO A 190 8.79 -19.27 -13.74
N GLU A 191 9.15 -20.34 -14.45
CA GLU A 191 8.17 -21.22 -15.12
C GLU A 191 7.33 -22.01 -14.12
N ASP A 192 7.94 -22.50 -13.04
CA ASP A 192 7.22 -23.20 -11.98
C ASP A 192 6.20 -22.26 -11.33
N VAL A 193 6.60 -21.02 -11.06
CA VAL A 193 5.70 -19.99 -10.52
C VAL A 193 4.52 -19.72 -11.47
N ARG A 194 4.76 -19.68 -12.79
CA ARG A 194 3.70 -19.48 -13.80
C ARG A 194 2.71 -20.64 -13.85
N GLU A 195 3.20 -21.87 -13.74
CA GLU A 195 2.34 -23.06 -13.74
C GLU A 195 1.53 -23.17 -12.44
N PHE A 196 2.09 -22.74 -11.31
CA PHE A 196 1.47 -22.87 -9.99
C PHE A 196 0.52 -21.71 -9.64
N GLN A 197 0.82 -20.48 -10.07
CA GLN A 197 -0.01 -19.32 -9.70
C GLN A 197 -1.47 -19.49 -10.10
N LEU A 198 -2.39 -18.89 -9.34
CA LEU A 198 -3.85 -18.95 -9.56
C LEU A 198 -4.47 -20.35 -9.49
N ARG A 199 -3.74 -21.35 -8.97
CA ARG A 199 -4.29 -22.68 -8.70
C ARG A 199 -4.54 -22.89 -7.22
N VAL A 200 -5.46 -23.81 -6.90
CA VAL A 200 -5.83 -24.13 -5.51
C VAL A 200 -5.80 -25.65 -5.26
N PRO A 201 -4.61 -26.27 -5.19
CA PRO A 201 -4.48 -27.72 -5.15
C PRO A 201 -5.04 -28.38 -3.87
N GLY A 202 -5.25 -27.65 -2.79
CA GLY A 202 -5.91 -28.15 -1.58
C GLY A 202 -7.43 -28.25 -1.67
N VAL A 203 -8.05 -27.67 -2.71
CA VAL A 203 -9.52 -27.67 -2.92
C VAL A 203 -9.90 -28.24 -4.29
N SER A 204 -9.22 -27.82 -5.36
CA SER A 204 -9.50 -28.22 -6.74
C SER A 204 -8.74 -29.52 -7.08
N GLN A 205 -9.50 -30.60 -7.32
CA GLN A 205 -8.93 -31.89 -7.74
C GLN A 205 -8.25 -31.78 -9.11
N LEU A 206 -8.77 -30.93 -10.01
CA LEU A 206 -8.19 -30.69 -11.32
C LEU A 206 -6.82 -30.02 -11.20
N ASP A 207 -6.71 -28.98 -10.36
CA ASP A 207 -5.43 -28.31 -10.11
C ASP A 207 -4.43 -29.25 -9.44
N PHE A 208 -4.88 -30.01 -8.44
CA PHE A 208 -4.03 -30.99 -7.78
C PHE A 208 -3.49 -32.03 -8.76
N HIS A 209 -4.35 -32.60 -9.60
CA HIS A 209 -3.94 -33.60 -10.58
C HIS A 209 -2.95 -33.03 -11.60
N HIS A 210 -3.23 -31.84 -12.13
CA HIS A 210 -2.35 -31.17 -13.07
C HIS A 210 -0.96 -30.90 -12.46
N LEU A 211 -0.92 -30.24 -11.30
CA LEU A 211 0.33 -29.89 -10.63
C LEU A 211 1.10 -31.12 -10.15
N SER A 212 0.42 -32.13 -9.59
CA SER A 212 1.09 -33.37 -9.18
C SER A 212 1.70 -34.12 -10.37
N THR A 213 1.07 -34.07 -11.54
CA THR A 213 1.63 -34.63 -12.79
C THR A 213 2.87 -33.85 -13.22
N LEU A 214 2.85 -32.52 -13.19
CA LEU A 214 4.01 -31.69 -13.52
C LEU A 214 5.21 -31.95 -12.59
N VAL A 215 4.94 -32.10 -11.29
CA VAL A 215 5.98 -32.39 -10.29
C VAL A 215 6.51 -33.81 -10.44
N THR A 216 5.66 -34.81 -10.60
CA THR A 216 6.12 -36.21 -10.68
C THR A 216 6.83 -36.53 -12.00
N SER A 217 6.45 -35.87 -13.09
CA SER A 217 7.10 -36.03 -14.41
C SER A 217 8.43 -35.29 -14.55
N GLY A 218 8.81 -34.44 -13.59
CA GLY A 218 10.04 -33.64 -13.69
C GLY A 218 9.90 -32.36 -14.52
N ASN A 219 8.71 -32.06 -15.02
CA ASN A 219 8.47 -30.88 -15.85
C ASN A 219 8.48 -29.57 -15.03
N ALA A 220 8.03 -29.65 -13.77
CA ALA A 220 8.19 -28.58 -12.77
C ALA A 220 9.39 -28.85 -11.85
N PHE A 221 10.00 -27.80 -11.32
CA PHE A 221 11.15 -27.80 -10.40
C PHE A 221 12.33 -28.60 -10.98
N LYS A 222 12.73 -28.31 -12.21
CA LYS A 222 13.67 -29.14 -13.00
C LYS A 222 15.01 -29.41 -12.29
N ARG A 223 15.47 -28.50 -11.42
CA ARG A 223 16.69 -28.67 -10.62
C ARG A 223 16.55 -29.66 -9.46
N MET A 224 15.33 -29.94 -9.01
CA MET A 224 15.05 -30.91 -7.95
C MET A 224 15.06 -32.33 -8.53
N THR A 225 16.19 -33.03 -8.45
CA THR A 225 16.32 -34.40 -8.97
C THR A 225 15.91 -35.47 -7.96
N ASP A 226 15.84 -35.12 -6.68
CA ASP A 226 15.44 -35.99 -5.59
C ASP A 226 13.94 -36.35 -5.68
N GLY A 227 13.64 -37.65 -5.78
CA GLY A 227 12.27 -38.15 -5.89
C GLY A 227 11.49 -38.12 -4.57
N ASP A 228 12.16 -38.18 -3.43
CA ASP A 228 11.52 -38.06 -2.11
C ASP A 228 11.05 -36.63 -1.86
N LEU A 229 11.89 -35.64 -2.14
CA LEU A 229 11.51 -34.22 -2.04
C LEU A 229 10.32 -33.88 -2.94
N ARG A 230 10.26 -34.44 -4.16
CA ARG A 230 9.11 -34.28 -5.06
C ARG A 230 7.83 -34.90 -4.49
N ARG A 231 7.93 -36.09 -3.88
CA ARG A 231 6.77 -36.73 -3.22
C ARG A 231 6.27 -35.90 -2.05
N GLU A 232 7.16 -35.37 -1.23
CA GLU A 232 6.80 -34.49 -0.10
C GLU A 232 6.14 -33.20 -0.58
N LEU A 233 6.65 -32.58 -1.65
CA LEU A 233 6.04 -31.39 -2.27
C LEU A 233 4.59 -31.66 -2.68
N VAL A 234 4.32 -32.79 -3.34
CA VAL A 234 2.96 -33.20 -3.73
C VAL A 234 2.04 -33.38 -2.51
N VAL A 235 2.56 -33.86 -1.39
CA VAL A 235 1.79 -33.96 -0.14
C VAL A 235 1.45 -32.57 0.40
N ARG A 236 2.45 -31.67 0.45
CA ARG A 236 2.27 -30.30 0.97
C ARG A 236 1.29 -29.47 0.13
N MET A 237 1.23 -29.68 -1.19
CA MET A 237 0.23 -29.00 -2.03
C MET A 237 -1.22 -29.13 -1.52
N LYS A 238 -1.56 -30.22 -0.81
CA LYS A 238 -2.91 -30.41 -0.25
C LYS A 238 -3.25 -29.44 0.88
N SER A 239 -2.26 -28.82 1.54
CA SER A 239 -2.52 -27.81 2.59
C SER A 239 -2.95 -26.47 2.00
N ILE A 240 -2.64 -26.21 0.72
CA ILE A 240 -2.86 -24.91 0.07
C ILE A 240 -4.32 -24.77 -0.38
N LYS A 241 -5.14 -24.17 0.48
CA LYS A 241 -6.60 -24.04 0.32
C LYS A 241 -7.06 -22.73 -0.34
N TYR A 242 -6.13 -21.98 -0.90
CA TYR A 242 -6.38 -20.70 -1.56
C TYR A 242 -5.56 -20.61 -2.85
N LEU A 243 -5.82 -19.59 -3.67
CA LEU A 243 -5.08 -19.35 -4.90
C LEU A 243 -3.60 -19.09 -4.58
N ILE A 244 -2.71 -19.83 -5.22
CA ILE A 244 -1.27 -19.62 -5.07
C ILE A 244 -0.92 -18.21 -5.60
N PRO A 245 -0.39 -17.32 -4.74
CA PRO A 245 -0.08 -15.95 -5.09
C PRO A 245 1.28 -15.85 -5.79
N SER A 246 1.45 -14.78 -6.56
CA SER A 246 2.70 -14.39 -7.18
C SER A 246 2.74 -12.87 -7.34
N LEU A 247 3.89 -12.34 -7.78
CA LEU A 247 3.99 -10.93 -8.17
C LEU A 247 2.99 -10.55 -9.27
N HIS A 248 2.64 -11.49 -10.14
CA HIS A 248 1.61 -11.27 -11.16
C HIS A 248 0.23 -11.16 -10.51
N THR A 249 -0.13 -12.06 -9.59
CA THR A 249 -1.45 -12.01 -8.94
C THR A 249 -1.57 -10.78 -8.05
N LEU A 250 -0.51 -10.36 -7.37
CA LEU A 250 -0.43 -9.08 -6.65
C LEU A 250 -0.91 -7.92 -7.53
N GLN A 251 -0.35 -7.80 -8.74
CA GLN A 251 -0.75 -6.73 -9.67
C GLN A 251 -2.23 -6.80 -10.06
N LYS A 252 -2.79 -8.00 -10.19
CA LYS A 252 -4.21 -8.20 -10.52
C LYS A 252 -5.11 -7.90 -9.33
N ASP A 253 -4.73 -8.35 -8.15
CA ASP A 253 -5.46 -8.12 -6.90
C ASP A 253 -5.49 -6.63 -6.58
N PHE A 254 -4.38 -5.89 -6.77
CA PHE A 254 -4.36 -4.44 -6.60
C PHE A 254 -5.31 -3.72 -7.58
N LYS A 255 -5.41 -4.19 -8.82
CA LYS A 255 -6.39 -3.62 -9.79
C LYS A 255 -7.81 -3.82 -9.31
N TYR A 256 -8.14 -4.97 -8.72
CA TYR A 256 -9.47 -5.27 -8.19
C TYR A 256 -9.76 -4.55 -6.86
N LEU A 257 -8.76 -4.46 -5.98
CA LEU A 257 -8.90 -3.89 -4.64
C LEU A 257 -8.93 -2.35 -4.65
N ARG A 258 -8.36 -1.70 -5.68
CA ARG A 258 -8.34 -0.24 -5.78
C ARG A 258 -9.74 0.38 -5.78
N PRO A 259 -10.69 -0.01 -6.65
CA PRO A 259 -12.06 0.52 -6.62
C PRO A 259 -12.78 0.29 -5.29
N CYS A 260 -12.52 -0.86 -4.65
CA CYS A 260 -13.06 -1.16 -3.33
C CYS A 260 -12.49 -0.21 -2.27
N THR A 261 -11.17 0.00 -2.28
CA THR A 261 -10.46 0.89 -1.36
C THR A 261 -10.90 2.34 -1.53
N ASP A 262 -11.01 2.81 -2.77
CA ASP A 262 -11.50 4.17 -3.09
C ASP A 262 -12.94 4.37 -2.60
N THR A 263 -13.78 3.34 -2.68
CA THR A 263 -15.13 3.37 -2.12
C THR A 263 -15.10 3.55 -0.60
N ILE A 264 -14.28 2.77 0.10
CA ILE A 264 -14.14 2.89 1.56
C ILE A 264 -13.63 4.28 1.96
N ILE A 265 -12.63 4.81 1.24
CA ILE A 265 -12.11 6.16 1.45
C ILE A 265 -13.23 7.20 1.30
N ARG A 266 -13.98 7.15 0.19
CA ARG A 266 -15.09 8.07 -0.09
C ARG A 266 -16.19 7.99 0.98
N LEU A 267 -16.49 6.79 1.46
CA LEU A 267 -17.48 6.55 2.52
C LEU A 267 -17.08 7.21 3.86
N PHE A 268 -15.79 7.41 4.12
CA PHE A 268 -15.33 8.00 5.38
C PHE A 268 -14.91 9.47 5.28
N ALA A 269 -14.50 9.94 4.11
CA ALA A 269 -13.83 11.23 3.97
C ALA A 269 -14.48 12.17 2.94
N HIS A 270 -15.82 12.27 2.89
CA HIS A 270 -16.56 13.09 1.90
C HIS A 270 -15.83 14.41 1.59
N ASN A 271 -15.39 14.54 0.33
CA ASN A 271 -14.76 15.75 -0.21
C ASN A 271 -13.37 16.14 0.36
N ARG A 272 -12.62 15.24 0.99
CA ARG A 272 -11.19 15.46 1.32
C ARG A 272 -10.26 14.80 0.31
N ASN A 273 -9.22 15.52 -0.13
CA ASN A 273 -8.06 14.92 -0.80
C ASN A 273 -7.38 13.95 0.19
N SER A 274 -7.58 12.64 0.00
CA SER A 274 -7.15 11.63 0.96
C SER A 274 -5.75 11.12 0.63
N TYR A 275 -4.72 11.64 1.31
CA TYR A 275 -3.43 10.96 1.40
C TYR A 275 -3.37 10.07 2.65
N VAL A 276 -4.50 9.44 2.98
CA VAL A 276 -4.71 8.63 4.18
C VAL A 276 -5.20 7.26 3.72
N THR A 277 -4.64 6.17 4.24
CA THR A 277 -5.05 4.82 3.84
C THR A 277 -6.50 4.56 4.25
N ALA A 278 -7.22 3.72 3.49
CA ALA A 278 -8.58 3.30 3.84
C ALA A 278 -8.65 2.74 5.27
N GLN A 279 -7.62 2.00 5.69
CA GLN A 279 -7.52 1.48 7.05
C GLN A 279 -7.45 2.60 8.11
N SER A 280 -6.64 3.63 7.88
CA SER A 280 -6.53 4.76 8.84
C SER A 280 -7.84 5.52 8.93
N LEU A 281 -8.46 5.87 7.80
CA LEU A 281 -9.75 6.55 7.78
C LEU A 281 -10.85 5.72 8.44
N ALA A 282 -10.89 4.43 8.14
CA ALA A 282 -11.85 3.52 8.75
C ALA A 282 -11.65 3.40 10.26
N PHE A 283 -10.40 3.42 10.74
CA PHE A 283 -10.09 3.36 12.16
C PHE A 283 -10.58 4.61 12.89
N ASP A 284 -10.35 5.79 12.31
CA ASP A 284 -10.84 7.05 12.88
C ASP A 284 -12.37 7.10 12.89
N ALA A 285 -13.01 6.54 11.86
CA ALA A 285 -14.46 6.39 11.79
C ALA A 285 -15.01 5.29 12.74
N PHE A 286 -14.15 4.45 13.33
CA PHE A 286 -14.57 3.31 14.12
C PHE A 286 -14.77 3.66 15.59
N SER A 287 -16.02 3.57 16.06
CA SER A 287 -16.35 3.80 17.47
C SER A 287 -16.19 2.52 18.29
N SER A 288 -15.20 2.44 19.19
CA SER A 288 -15.00 1.27 20.06
C SER A 288 -15.11 1.58 21.56
N LYS A 289 -15.84 0.73 22.29
CA LYS A 289 -15.92 0.68 23.76
C LYS A 289 -15.87 -0.79 24.22
N THR A 290 -14.77 -1.52 23.98
CA THR A 290 -14.69 -2.97 24.22
C THR A 290 -13.42 -3.43 24.95
N LEU A 291 -13.55 -4.55 25.69
CA LEU A 291 -12.52 -5.15 26.56
C LEU A 291 -11.41 -5.92 25.81
N LEU A 292 -11.64 -6.37 24.57
CA LEU A 292 -10.68 -7.15 23.75
C LEU A 292 -9.70 -6.27 22.95
N GLY A 293 -9.70 -4.96 23.20
CA GLY A 293 -8.91 -3.95 22.48
C GLY A 293 -9.59 -3.48 21.17
N PRO A 294 -9.44 -2.20 20.79
CA PRO A 294 -10.04 -1.61 19.58
C PRO A 294 -9.63 -2.31 18.29
N ASP A 295 -8.37 -2.77 18.20
CA ASP A 295 -7.73 -3.14 16.93
C ASP A 295 -8.28 -4.43 16.30
N VAL A 296 -8.44 -5.51 17.08
CA VAL A 296 -8.85 -6.82 16.52
C VAL A 296 -10.26 -6.75 15.94
N LEU A 297 -11.20 -6.17 16.70
CA LEU A 297 -12.59 -6.02 16.28
C LEU A 297 -12.72 -5.05 15.09
N PHE A 298 -11.91 -3.99 15.08
CA PHE A 298 -11.83 -3.07 13.95
C PHE A 298 -11.47 -3.80 12.66
N PHE A 299 -10.41 -4.61 12.65
CA PHE A 299 -9.96 -5.31 11.44
C PHE A 299 -10.99 -6.31 10.92
N GLU A 300 -11.67 -7.04 11.79
CA GLU A 300 -12.74 -7.96 11.39
C GLU A 300 -13.90 -7.20 10.73
N LYS A 301 -14.31 -6.09 11.32
CA LYS A 301 -15.40 -5.26 10.77
C LYS A 301 -15.00 -4.56 9.48
N LEU A 302 -13.77 -4.09 9.36
CA LEU A 302 -13.25 -3.53 8.13
C LEU A 302 -13.24 -4.58 7.01
N LYS A 303 -12.84 -5.82 7.30
CA LYS A 303 -12.93 -6.94 6.34
C LYS A 303 -14.36 -7.19 5.89
N CYS A 304 -15.33 -7.22 6.82
CA CYS A 304 -16.75 -7.36 6.48
C CYS A 304 -17.22 -6.25 5.53
N LEU A 305 -16.78 -5.01 5.77
CA LEU A 305 -17.14 -3.88 4.92
C LEU A 305 -16.53 -3.99 3.52
N TYR A 306 -15.26 -4.41 3.40
CA TYR A 306 -14.64 -4.71 2.10
C TYR A 306 -15.38 -5.83 1.37
N LEU A 307 -15.74 -6.91 2.05
CA LEU A 307 -16.51 -8.02 1.47
C LEU A 307 -17.89 -7.56 0.97
N PHE A 308 -18.54 -6.64 1.69
CA PHE A 308 -19.79 -6.05 1.25
C PHE A 308 -19.61 -5.27 -0.06
N VAL A 309 -18.58 -4.43 -0.15
CA VAL A 309 -18.26 -3.69 -1.38
C VAL A 309 -17.95 -4.65 -2.54
N MET A 310 -17.19 -5.71 -2.29
CA MET A 310 -16.87 -6.74 -3.29
C MET A 310 -18.11 -7.46 -3.81
N GLY A 311 -19.13 -7.67 -2.96
CA GLY A 311 -20.39 -8.34 -3.32
C GLY A 311 -21.31 -7.53 -4.25
N ASP A 312 -21.17 -6.20 -4.28
CA ASP A 312 -21.93 -5.29 -5.16
C ASP A 312 -20.99 -4.27 -5.84
N MET A 313 -19.82 -4.75 -6.28
CA MET A 313 -18.73 -3.89 -6.75
C MET A 313 -19.17 -3.01 -7.92
N VAL A 314 -19.88 -3.57 -8.90
CA VAL A 314 -20.35 -2.83 -10.08
C VAL A 314 -21.34 -1.73 -9.69
N GLY A 315 -22.33 -2.04 -8.85
CA GLY A 315 -23.34 -1.08 -8.42
C GLY A 315 -22.76 0.04 -7.56
N ILE A 316 -21.74 -0.26 -6.75
CA ILE A 316 -21.10 0.70 -5.85
C ILE A 316 -20.05 1.56 -6.58
N THR A 317 -19.12 0.93 -7.29
CA THR A 317 -17.96 1.63 -7.88
C THR A 317 -18.28 2.26 -9.24
N GLY A 318 -19.20 1.64 -10.00
CA GLY A 318 -19.41 1.94 -11.40
C GLY A 318 -18.31 1.37 -12.31
N GLU A 319 -17.55 0.38 -11.84
CA GLU A 319 -16.50 -0.29 -12.60
C GLU A 319 -16.85 -1.76 -12.83
N TRP A 320 -16.50 -2.27 -14.02
CA TRP A 320 -16.70 -3.68 -14.36
C TRP A 320 -15.43 -4.48 -14.06
N PRO A 321 -15.55 -5.73 -13.56
CA PRO A 321 -14.44 -6.66 -13.59
C PRO A 321 -14.01 -6.95 -15.03
N LEU A 322 -12.88 -7.65 -15.20
CA LEU A 322 -12.43 -8.10 -16.51
C LEU A 322 -13.55 -8.90 -17.18
N LEU A 323 -14.01 -8.43 -18.33
CA LEU A 323 -15.07 -9.06 -19.11
C LEU A 323 -14.51 -10.21 -19.96
N GLU A 324 -15.38 -11.16 -20.31
CA GLU A 324 -15.00 -12.25 -21.21
C GLU A 324 -14.87 -11.75 -22.66
N PHE A 325 -14.20 -12.55 -23.49
CA PHE A 325 -13.98 -12.19 -24.89
C PHE A 325 -15.29 -12.04 -25.65
N GLY A 326 -15.55 -10.83 -26.15
CA GLY A 326 -16.78 -10.49 -26.89
C GLY A 326 -17.87 -9.82 -26.06
N GLU A 327 -17.68 -9.71 -24.74
CA GLU A 327 -18.56 -8.92 -23.88
C GLU A 327 -18.21 -7.43 -23.95
N MET A 328 -19.23 -6.59 -24.03
CA MET A 328 -19.10 -5.13 -24.00
C MET A 328 -19.64 -4.63 -22.65
N PRO A 329 -18.93 -3.72 -21.97
CA PRO A 329 -19.43 -3.15 -20.73
C PRO A 329 -20.70 -2.36 -21.01
N HIS A 330 -21.76 -2.65 -20.28
CA HIS A 330 -22.94 -1.79 -20.26
C HIS A 330 -22.61 -0.44 -19.62
N GLU A 331 -23.36 0.60 -20.00
CA GLU A 331 -23.19 1.95 -19.46
C GLU A 331 -23.29 1.91 -17.93
N CYS A 332 -22.19 2.22 -17.27
CA CYS A 332 -22.05 1.98 -15.85
C CYS A 332 -22.46 3.22 -15.06
N VAL A 333 -23.48 3.07 -14.22
CA VAL A 333 -23.96 4.13 -13.34
C VAL A 333 -23.85 3.63 -11.91
N ARG A 334 -23.16 4.40 -11.07
CA ARG A 334 -23.15 4.17 -9.62
C ARG A 334 -24.59 4.23 -9.11
N LEU A 335 -25.04 3.17 -8.45
CA LEU A 335 -26.41 3.05 -8.00
C LEU A 335 -26.55 3.69 -6.62
N PRO A 336 -27.40 4.74 -6.47
CA PRO A 336 -27.65 5.36 -5.16
C PRO A 336 -28.08 4.34 -4.09
N ARG A 337 -28.90 3.37 -4.49
CA ARG A 337 -29.36 2.26 -3.63
C ARG A 337 -28.23 1.39 -3.10
N SER A 338 -27.20 1.15 -3.89
CA SER A 338 -26.03 0.38 -3.45
C SER A 338 -25.22 1.14 -2.39
N TRP A 339 -25.05 2.46 -2.56
CA TRP A 339 -24.41 3.33 -1.58
C TRP A 339 -25.20 3.48 -0.29
N TYR A 340 -26.53 3.60 -0.38
CA TYR A 340 -27.42 3.58 0.79
C TYR A 340 -27.25 2.29 1.60
N ARG A 341 -27.26 1.12 0.95
CA ARG A 341 -27.05 -0.17 1.61
C ARG A 341 -25.67 -0.28 2.24
N LEU A 342 -24.62 0.17 1.55
CA LEU A 342 -23.25 0.22 2.06
C LEU A 342 -23.14 1.09 3.33
N ALA A 343 -23.75 2.28 3.33
CA ALA A 343 -23.74 3.18 4.47
C ALA A 343 -24.49 2.59 5.69
N HIS A 344 -25.62 1.93 5.45
CA HIS A 344 -26.33 1.18 6.49
C HIS A 344 -25.48 0.07 7.10
N GLU A 345 -24.77 -0.70 6.26
CA GLU A 345 -23.88 -1.77 6.72
C GLU A 345 -22.70 -1.21 7.53
N ALA A 346 -22.07 -0.14 7.05
CA ALA A 346 -21.00 0.53 7.78
C ALA A 346 -21.47 1.01 9.17
N ARG A 347 -22.67 1.62 9.24
CA ARG A 347 -23.26 2.04 10.52
C ARG A 347 -23.55 0.85 11.43
N ARG A 348 -24.06 -0.27 10.90
CA ARG A 348 -24.31 -1.51 11.65
C ARG A 348 -23.02 -2.10 12.22
N LEU A 349 -21.92 -2.00 11.49
CA LEU A 349 -20.59 -2.42 11.93
C LEU A 349 -19.99 -1.43 12.95
N GLY A 350 -20.57 -0.24 13.16
CA GLY A 350 -20.13 0.74 14.15
C GLY A 350 -19.17 1.79 13.61
N PHE A 351 -19.15 1.99 12.29
CA PHE A 351 -18.44 3.09 11.67
C PHE A 351 -19.35 4.32 11.52
N HIS A 352 -18.79 5.50 11.76
CA HIS A 352 -19.50 6.77 11.71
C HIS A 352 -18.68 7.81 10.92
N SER A 353 -19.32 8.46 9.96
CA SER A 353 -18.80 9.59 9.21
C SER A 353 -19.96 10.50 8.78
N ASP A 354 -19.66 11.73 8.39
CA ASP A 354 -20.66 12.66 7.82
C ASP A 354 -21.33 12.05 6.58
N GLU A 355 -20.55 11.34 5.75
CA GLU A 355 -21.07 10.68 4.55
C GLU A 355 -22.01 9.52 4.86
N ILE A 356 -21.65 8.68 5.83
CA ILE A 356 -22.52 7.58 6.27
C ILE A 356 -23.84 8.16 6.77
N THR A 357 -23.78 9.26 7.53
CA THR A 357 -24.97 9.92 8.05
C THR A 357 -25.84 10.48 6.92
N ARG A 358 -25.22 11.15 5.93
CA ARG A 358 -25.88 11.69 4.75
C ARG A 358 -26.56 10.59 3.92
N LEU A 359 -25.80 9.57 3.52
CA LEU A 359 -26.29 8.46 2.68
C LEU A 359 -27.41 7.67 3.34
N VAL A 360 -27.38 7.52 4.66
CA VAL A 360 -28.44 6.84 5.40
C VAL A 360 -29.71 7.70 5.49
N SER A 361 -29.59 9.03 5.48
CA SER A 361 -30.75 9.93 5.49
C SER A 361 -31.43 10.09 4.13
N GLU A 362 -30.75 9.73 3.04
CA GLU A 362 -31.24 9.81 1.68
C GLU A 362 -31.72 8.44 1.21
N ASP A 363 -32.93 8.02 1.62
CA ASP A 363 -33.53 6.79 1.09
C ASP A 363 -33.90 6.97 -0.40
N PRO A 364 -33.23 6.27 -1.32
CA PRO A 364 -33.51 6.42 -2.75
C PRO A 364 -34.87 5.83 -3.15
N ASP A 365 -35.49 4.99 -2.32
CA ASP A 365 -36.82 4.42 -2.58
C ASP A 365 -37.96 5.40 -2.15
N GLU A 366 -37.70 6.38 -1.27
CA GLU A 366 -38.67 7.46 -0.93
C GLU A 366 -38.77 8.55 -2.02
N GLN A 367 -37.69 8.77 -2.80
CA GLN A 367 -37.65 9.80 -3.84
C GLN A 367 -38.39 9.42 -5.14
N VAL A 368 -38.77 8.14 -5.32
CA VAL A 368 -39.51 7.65 -6.49
C VAL A 368 -41.03 7.70 -6.28
N LEU A 369 -41.49 8.05 -5.08
CA LEU A 369 -42.92 8.11 -4.68
C LEU A 369 -43.54 9.53 -4.74
N LEU A 370 -42.79 10.52 -5.24
CA LEU A 370 -43.24 11.90 -5.54
C LEU A 370 -43.13 12.16 -7.04
#